data_AF-A0A8B9VX29-F1
#
_entry.id   AF-A0A8B9VX29-F1
#
_cell.length_a   1.000
_cell.length_b   1.000
_cell.length_c   1.000
_cell.angle_alpha   90.00
_cell.angle_beta   90.00
_cell.angle_gamma   90.00
#
_symmetry.space_group_name_H-M   'P 1'
#
loop_
_entity.id
_entity.type
_entity.pdbx_description
1 polymer ?
#
loop_
_entity_poly.entity_id
_entity_poly.type
_entity_poly.pdbx_seq_one_letter_code
_entity_poly.pdbx_strand_id
1 'polypeptide(L)' 'MYFPYYGKRVHVNYTQPVVAVQFANATANVEHHVECRLNAAGLRADDERDKFAGRVAFRLRINRD' A
#
# COMPACT_ATOMS: atom_id res chain seq x y z
N MET A 1 11.98 -2.91 16.13
CA MET A 1 11.15 -3.91 15.40
C MET A 1 9.68 -3.58 15.64
N TYR A 2 8.82 -3.71 14.63
CA TYR A 2 7.40 -3.30 14.70
C TYR A 2 6.42 -4.46 14.99
N PHE A 3 6.88 -5.71 14.90
CA PHE A 3 6.05 -6.89 15.12
C PHE A 3 6.60 -7.76 16.25
N PRO A 4 5.73 -8.47 17.01
CA PRO A 4 4.26 -8.49 16.90
C PRO A 4 3.58 -7.26 17.53
N TYR A 5 2.38 -6.93 17.06
CA TYR A 5 1.53 -5.89 17.66
C TYR A 5 0.58 -6.51 18.70
N TYR A 6 0.76 -6.16 19.97
CA TYR A 6 -0.05 -6.69 21.10
C TYR A 6 -1.36 -5.91 21.35
N GLY A 7 -1.73 -4.97 20.48
CA GLY A 7 -2.97 -4.22 20.59
C GLY A 7 -2.84 -2.89 21.36
N LYS A 8 -3.80 -1.98 21.11
CA LYS A 8 -3.76 -0.59 21.56
C LYS A 8 -3.67 -0.42 23.09
N ARG A 9 -4.25 -1.36 23.85
CA ARG A 9 -4.22 -1.29 25.33
C ARG A 9 -2.82 -1.49 25.90
N VAL A 10 -2.04 -2.38 25.30
CA VAL A 10 -0.65 -2.68 25.71
C VAL A 10 0.31 -1.69 25.04
N HIS A 11 0.06 -1.39 23.77
CA HIS A 11 0.88 -0.55 22.92
C HIS A 11 0.15 0.76 22.57
N VAL A 12 -0.06 1.63 23.57
CA VAL A 12 -0.89 2.85 23.44
C VAL A 12 -0.36 3.82 22.38
N ASN A 13 0.96 3.95 22.28
CA ASN A 13 1.64 4.87 21.36
C ASN A 13 2.28 4.16 20.16
N TYR A 14 1.85 2.95 19.84
CA TYR A 14 2.38 2.23 18.69
C TYR A 14 1.97 2.89 17.38
N THR A 15 2.94 3.06 16.49
CA THR A 15 2.74 3.54 15.14
C THR A 15 3.24 2.49 14.17
N GLN A 16 2.38 2.08 13.25
CA GLN A 16 2.75 1.12 12.21
C GLN A 16 3.80 1.71 11.27
N PRO A 17 4.73 0.89 10.73
CA PRO A 17 5.70 1.37 9.76
C PRO A 17 4.98 1.81 8.47
N VAL A 18 5.52 2.84 7.83
CA VAL A 18 5.00 3.37 6.55
C VAL A 18 6.06 3.29 5.47
N VAL A 19 5.62 3.18 4.22
CA VAL A 19 6.47 3.18 3.03
C VAL A 19 6.00 4.27 2.09
N ALA A 20 6.91 5.13 1.66
CA ALA A 20 6.65 6.12 0.61
C ALA A 20 7.01 5.51 -0.75
N VAL A 21 6.13 5.71 -1.74
CA VAL A 21 6.33 5.25 -3.13
C VAL A 21 6.43 6.47 -4.03
N GLN A 22 7.54 6.59 -4.76
CA GLN A 22 7.78 7.67 -5.72
C GLN A 22 7.76 7.15 -7.15
N PHE A 23 6.93 7.73 -8.01
CA PHE A 23 6.85 7.41 -9.43
C PHE A 23 7.73 8.35 -10.24
N ALA A 24 9.00 7.99 -10.46
CA ALA A 24 9.95 8.84 -11.19
C ALA A 24 9.63 8.98 -12.69
N ASN A 25 9.04 7.95 -13.29
CA ASN A 25 8.84 7.83 -14.74
C ASN A 25 7.35 7.77 -15.15
N ALA A 26 6.46 8.42 -14.38
CA ALA A 26 5.05 8.48 -14.75
C ALA A 26 4.81 9.49 -15.88
N THR A 27 4.16 9.05 -16.95
CA THR A 27 3.82 9.91 -18.10
C THR A 27 2.72 10.90 -17.70
N ALA A 28 2.90 12.17 -18.08
CA ALA A 28 1.91 13.21 -17.83
C ALA A 28 0.69 13.06 -18.76
N ASN A 29 -0.44 13.60 -18.33
CA ASN A 29 -1.71 13.64 -19.07
C ASN A 29 -2.28 12.27 -19.45
N VAL A 30 -1.81 11.20 -18.80
CA VAL A 30 -2.28 9.82 -18.94
C VAL A 30 -2.85 9.33 -17.60
N GLU A 31 -3.91 8.53 -17.65
CA GLU A 31 -4.46 7.83 -16.48
C GLU A 31 -3.69 6.53 -16.25
N HIS A 32 -3.00 6.44 -15.11
CA HIS A 32 -2.26 5.26 -14.68
C HIS A 32 -3.09 4.44 -13.69
N HIS A 33 -3.24 3.14 -13.96
CA HIS A 33 -3.80 2.20 -13.01
C HIS A 33 -2.67 1.53 -12.23
N VAL A 34 -2.53 1.91 -10.96
CA VAL A 34 -1.43 1.42 -10.11
C VAL A 34 -1.97 0.45 -9.08
N GLU A 35 -1.28 -0.67 -8.91
CA GLU A 35 -1.54 -1.61 -7.82
C GLU A 35 -0.23 -1.91 -7.06
N CYS A 36 -0.22 -1.61 -5.76
CA CYS A 36 0.87 -1.92 -4.86
C CYS A 36 0.54 -3.19 -4.07
N ARG A 37 1.41 -4.20 -4.10
CA ARG A 37 1.21 -5.49 -3.42
C ARG A 37 2.27 -5.73 -2.35
N LEU A 38 1.88 -6.31 -1.23
CA LEU A 38 2.80 -6.81 -0.20
C LEU A 38 3.24 -8.23 -0.53
N ASN A 39 4.55 -8.48 -0.44
CA ASN A 39 5.14 -9.81 -0.58
C ASN A 39 5.72 -10.25 0.76
N ALA A 40 5.04 -11.16 1.45
CA ALA A 40 5.46 -11.68 2.75
C ALA A 40 4.97 -13.12 2.95
N ALA A 41 5.70 -13.91 3.74
CA ALA A 41 5.27 -15.26 4.10
C ALA A 41 3.95 -15.22 4.91
N GLY A 42 2.98 -16.06 4.53
CA GLY A 42 1.68 -16.13 5.21
C GLY A 42 0.70 -15.01 4.85
N LEU A 43 1.04 -14.12 3.92
CA LEU A 43 0.14 -13.06 3.45
C LEU A 43 -0.35 -13.37 2.03
N ARG A 44 -1.67 -13.45 1.87
CA ARG A 44 -2.34 -13.68 0.59
C ARG A 44 -2.83 -12.35 0.03
N ALA A 45 -2.27 -11.93 -1.11
CA ALA A 45 -2.59 -10.64 -1.75
C ALA A 45 -3.27 -10.80 -3.12
N ASP A 46 -3.74 -12.00 -3.48
CA ASP A 46 -4.32 -12.36 -4.78
C ASP A 46 -5.82 -12.67 -4.70
N ASP A 47 -6.52 -12.20 -3.65
CA ASP A 47 -7.96 -12.40 -3.55
C ASP A 47 -8.74 -11.50 -4.51
N GLU A 48 -9.64 -12.06 -5.30
CA GLU A 48 -10.44 -11.30 -6.28
C GLU A 48 -11.64 -10.58 -5.65
N ARG A 49 -12.17 -11.11 -4.53
CA ARG A 49 -13.31 -10.53 -3.83
C ARG A 49 -12.86 -9.42 -2.89
N ASP A 50 -11.78 -9.68 -2.14
CA ASP A 50 -11.16 -8.69 -1.26
C ASP A 50 -9.94 -8.04 -1.93
N LYS A 51 -10.19 -6.94 -2.63
CA LYS A 51 -9.17 -6.18 -3.36
C LYS A 51 -8.26 -5.34 -2.45
N PHE A 52 -8.50 -5.34 -1.14
CA PHE A 52 -7.71 -4.59 -0.15
C PHE A 52 -6.93 -5.50 0.81
N ALA A 53 -7.08 -6.82 0.69
CA ALA A 53 -6.26 -7.78 1.42
C ALA A 53 -4.84 -7.83 0.82
N GLY A 54 -3.87 -7.23 1.51
CA GLY A 54 -2.46 -7.32 1.12
C GLY A 54 -2.07 -6.51 -0.11
N ARG A 55 -2.99 -5.74 -0.69
CA ARG A 55 -2.74 -4.84 -1.82
C ARG A 55 -3.62 -3.60 -1.78
N VAL A 56 -3.21 -2.57 -2.52
CA VAL A 56 -3.96 -1.32 -2.71
C VAL A 56 -3.88 -0.92 -4.18
N ALA A 57 -5.04 -0.63 -4.77
CA ALA A 57 -5.16 -0.16 -6.14
C ALA A 57 -5.72 1.26 -6.18
N PHE A 58 -5.13 2.13 -7.01
CA PHE A 58 -5.58 3.50 -7.19
C PHE A 58 -5.29 3.99 -8.62
N ARG A 59 -5.97 5.06 -9.03
CA ARG A 59 -5.71 5.73 -10.30
C ARG A 59 -4.91 7.00 -10.08
N LEU A 60 -3.88 7.19 -10.89
CA LEU A 60 -2.99 8.34 -10.82
C LEU A 60 -2.99 9.05 -12.19
N ARG A 61 -3.32 10.34 -12.21
CA ARG A 61 -3.15 11.19 -13.40
C ARG A 61 -2.33 12.41 -13.01
N ILE A 62 -1.20 12.59 -13.68
CA ILE A 62 -0.33 13.76 -13.48
C ILE A 62 -0.63 14.74 -14.59
N ASN A 63 -1.36 15.81 -14.31
CA ASN A 63 -1.61 16.86 -15.30
C ASN A 63 -0.36 17.74 -15.45
N ARG A 64 0.00 18.05 -16.69
CA ARG A 64 0.98 19.09 -17.05
C ARG A 64 0.40 19.90 -18.20
N ASP A 65 0.64 21.21 -18.15
CA ASP A 65 0.23 22.15 -19.20
C ASP A 65 0.89 21.85 -20.55
#